data_AF-A0A182HWU3-F1
#
_entry.id   AF-A0A182HWU3-F1
#
_cell.length_a   1.000
_cell.length_b   1.000
_cell.length_c   1.000
_cell.angle_alpha   90.00
_cell.angle_beta   90.00
_cell.angle_gamma   90.00
#
_symmetry.space_group_name_H-M   'P 1'
#
loop_
_entity.id
_entity.type
_entity.pdbx_description
1 polymer ?
#
loop_
_entity_poly.entity_id
_entity_poly.type
_entity_poly.pdbx_seq_one_letter_code
_entity_poly.pdbx_strand_id
1 'polypeptide(L)'
;MGGCASKDKKDSKVVENETAAGTGSGTDAEAANGGEGCVSNSMVFLSRNKSDTMVDAAVMEKMEAGFAKLAASDSKSLLKKYLTKEVFDALKNKKTSFGSTLLDCVQSGFENPDSGVGIYAPDAEAYSLFADLFDPIIEDYHKGFKKTDKHPASDFGDVNAFGNVDPTGEFVVSTRVRCGRSMEGYPFNPCLTEAQYKEMEGKVSTTLSGLEGELKGKFYPLTGMDKAVQQQLIDDHFLFKEGDRFLQAANACRYWPSGRGIYHNDNKTFLVWCNEEDHLRIISMQMGGDLGQVYRRLVTAVNDIEKRIPFSHHDRLGFLTFCPTNLGTTIRASVHIKVPKLAKDYAKLEATADKYNLQVRGTRGEHSEAEGGIYDISNKRRMGLTEFQAVKEMYDGISEIIKIEKSL
;
A
#
# COMPACT_ATOMS: atom_id res chain seq x y z
N MET A 1 -33.29 22.32 -50.55
CA MET A 1 -32.77 23.56 -51.18
C MET A 1 -31.34 23.68 -50.68
N GLY A 2 -30.30 23.23 -51.39
CA GLY A 2 -29.87 23.67 -52.72
C GLY A 2 -28.63 24.56 -52.53
N GLY A 3 -27.41 24.00 -52.59
CA GLY A 3 -26.38 24.36 -53.57
C GLY A 3 -25.27 25.21 -52.90
N CYS A 4 -24.04 24.73 -52.68
CA CYS A 4 -22.96 24.44 -53.64
C CYS A 4 -22.29 25.70 -54.21
N ALA A 5 -21.01 25.94 -53.88
CA ALA A 5 -19.93 26.14 -54.87
C ALA A 5 -18.55 26.32 -54.19
N SER A 6 -17.61 25.51 -54.67
CA SER A 6 -16.17 25.45 -54.36
C SER A 6 -15.33 26.50 -55.10
N LYS A 7 -14.07 26.67 -54.66
CA LYS A 7 -12.78 26.78 -55.42
C LYS A 7 -11.70 27.30 -54.44
N ASP A 8 -10.44 26.85 -54.38
CA ASP A 8 -9.53 26.39 -55.41
C ASP A 8 -8.48 25.36 -54.90
N LYS A 9 -8.04 24.51 -55.83
CA LYS A 9 -6.87 23.63 -55.77
C LYS A 9 -5.59 24.37 -56.17
N LYS A 10 -4.43 23.91 -55.69
CA LYS A 10 -3.20 23.83 -56.49
C LYS A 10 -2.40 22.58 -56.14
N ASP A 11 -2.09 21.83 -57.19
CA ASP A 11 -1.43 20.52 -57.26
C ASP A 11 0.10 20.59 -57.24
N SER A 12 0.68 19.37 -57.15
CA SER A 12 1.97 18.86 -57.67
C SER A 12 3.13 18.78 -56.65
N LYS A 13 3.88 17.68 -56.53
CA LYS A 13 4.12 16.52 -57.43
C LYS A 13 4.72 15.34 -56.64
N VAL A 14 4.36 14.13 -57.06
CA VAL A 14 4.90 12.81 -56.65
C VAL A 14 6.16 12.49 -57.46
N VAL A 15 7.12 11.77 -56.87
CA VAL A 15 8.08 10.92 -57.59
C VAL A 15 8.24 9.59 -56.84
N GLU A 16 7.72 8.52 -57.46
CA GLU A 16 8.04 7.13 -57.19
C GLU A 16 9.28 6.72 -58.01
N ASN A 17 10.00 5.70 -57.57
CA ASN A 17 10.83 4.88 -58.45
C ASN A 17 10.95 3.46 -57.88
N GLU A 18 10.29 2.51 -58.53
CA GLU A 18 10.63 1.08 -58.54
C GLU A 18 11.43 0.77 -59.81
N THR A 19 12.38 -0.17 -59.76
CA THR A 19 12.66 -1.06 -60.90
C THR A 19 13.25 -2.39 -60.46
N ALA A 20 12.89 -3.42 -61.21
CA ALA A 20 12.90 -4.85 -60.91
C ALA A 20 14.17 -5.63 -61.31
N ALA A 21 14.33 -6.76 -60.61
CA ALA A 21 14.81 -8.11 -60.95
C ALA A 21 15.57 -8.44 -62.26
N GLY A 22 16.58 -9.31 -62.12
CA GLY A 22 17.16 -10.14 -63.20
C GLY A 22 18.12 -11.23 -62.67
N THR A 23 17.89 -12.48 -63.09
CA THR A 23 18.47 -13.77 -62.64
C THR A 23 19.78 -14.19 -63.35
N GLY A 24 20.61 -15.05 -62.73
CA GLY A 24 21.49 -15.99 -63.48
C GLY A 24 22.81 -16.47 -62.84
N SER A 25 22.79 -17.71 -62.30
CA SER A 25 23.82 -18.79 -62.25
C SER A 25 25.35 -18.54 -62.31
N GLY A 26 26.10 -19.22 -61.43
CA GLY A 26 27.34 -19.95 -61.80
C GLY A 26 28.60 -19.78 -60.92
N THR A 27 28.87 -20.79 -60.09
CA THR A 27 30.17 -21.43 -59.69
C THR A 27 31.32 -20.64 -59.03
N ASP A 28 31.72 -21.18 -57.87
CA ASP A 28 33.06 -21.38 -57.27
C ASP A 28 34.07 -20.22 -57.15
N ALA A 29 34.36 -19.82 -55.91
CA ALA A 29 35.74 -19.66 -55.38
C ALA A 29 35.73 -19.41 -53.86
N GLU A 30 36.68 -20.06 -53.19
CA GLU A 30 36.93 -20.09 -51.74
C GLU A 30 37.33 -18.74 -51.10
N ALA A 31 37.03 -18.67 -49.80
CA ALA A 31 37.78 -18.02 -48.71
C ALA A 31 37.88 -16.48 -48.65
N ALA A 32 37.21 -15.89 -47.64
CA ALA A 32 37.89 -15.26 -46.49
C ALA A 32 36.88 -14.64 -45.49
N ASN A 33 37.08 -15.00 -44.21
CA ASN A 33 36.76 -14.30 -42.96
C ASN A 33 35.83 -13.07 -42.96
N GLY A 34 34.80 -13.13 -42.10
CA GLY A 34 34.10 -11.95 -41.57
C GLY A 34 32.77 -12.30 -40.87
N GLY A 35 32.84 -12.90 -39.68
CA GLY A 35 31.64 -13.16 -38.88
C GLY A 35 31.18 -11.90 -38.15
N GLU A 36 30.00 -11.39 -38.51
CA GLU A 36 29.27 -10.38 -37.72
C GLU A 36 28.47 -11.09 -36.62
N GLY A 37 28.95 -10.93 -35.38
CA GLY A 37 28.29 -11.40 -34.17
C GLY A 37 27.33 -10.36 -33.60
N CYS A 38 26.13 -10.82 -33.29
CA CYS A 38 25.08 -10.22 -32.47
C CYS A 38 25.58 -9.30 -31.34
N VAL A 39 25.10 -8.06 -31.33
CA VAL A 39 25.40 -7.07 -30.27
C VAL A 39 24.56 -7.39 -29.03
N SER A 40 25.16 -8.12 -28.10
CA SER A 40 24.67 -8.25 -26.74
C SER A 40 24.84 -6.90 -26.02
N ASN A 41 23.74 -6.35 -25.51
CA ASN A 41 23.73 -5.10 -24.75
C ASN A 41 24.32 -5.38 -23.36
N SER A 42 25.65 -5.34 -23.27
CA SER A 42 26.38 -5.54 -22.04
C SER A 42 26.19 -4.32 -21.13
N MET A 43 25.64 -4.58 -19.95
CA MET A 43 25.41 -3.64 -18.87
C MET A 43 26.74 -2.96 -18.49
N VAL A 44 26.89 -1.67 -18.81
CA VAL A 44 28.05 -0.88 -18.38
C VAL A 44 27.92 -0.60 -16.88
N PHE A 45 28.52 -1.47 -16.06
CA PHE A 45 28.79 -1.16 -14.65
C PHE A 45 29.85 -0.07 -14.59
N LEU A 46 29.42 1.19 -14.46
CA LEU A 46 30.28 2.27 -14.03
C LEU A 46 30.78 1.98 -12.61
N SER A 47 32.09 1.85 -12.46
CA SER A 47 32.77 1.73 -11.17
C SER A 47 32.41 2.94 -10.29
N ARG A 48 31.58 2.72 -9.26
CA ARG A 48 31.28 3.72 -8.23
C ARG A 48 32.51 3.90 -7.33
N ASN A 49 32.98 5.14 -7.20
CA ASN A 49 34.04 5.52 -6.26
C ASN A 49 33.63 5.18 -4.82
N LYS A 50 34.60 4.71 -4.02
CA LYS A 50 34.46 4.41 -2.57
C LYS A 50 34.00 5.59 -1.68
N SER A 51 33.80 6.78 -2.24
CA SER A 51 33.33 7.98 -1.53
C SER A 51 31.80 8.10 -1.47
N ASP A 52 31.04 7.26 -2.18
CA ASP A 52 29.58 7.38 -2.34
C ASP A 52 28.77 6.65 -1.24
N THR A 53 29.46 6.09 -0.23
CA THR A 53 28.88 5.27 0.84
C THR A 53 28.67 6.00 2.16
N MET A 54 29.27 7.18 2.35
CA MET A 54 29.10 7.98 3.56
C MET A 54 27.80 8.79 3.47
N VAL A 55 27.06 8.86 4.59
CA VAL A 55 25.91 9.75 4.70
C VAL A 55 26.38 11.21 4.72
N ASP A 56 25.68 12.08 4.00
CA ASP A 56 26.00 13.50 3.92
C ASP A 56 26.00 14.17 5.30
N ALA A 57 26.90 15.14 5.51
CA ALA A 57 27.09 15.80 6.79
C ALA A 57 25.82 16.50 7.31
N ALA A 58 25.01 17.11 6.42
CA ALA A 58 23.77 17.76 6.81
C ALA A 58 22.68 16.75 7.18
N VAL A 59 22.67 15.58 6.53
CA VAL A 59 21.79 14.46 6.92
C VAL A 59 22.19 13.93 8.30
N MET A 60 23.50 13.78 8.55
CA MET A 60 24.02 13.36 9.85
C MET A 60 23.66 14.35 10.97
N GLU A 61 23.82 15.66 10.73
CA GLU A 61 23.44 16.70 11.69
C GLU A 61 21.95 16.61 12.07
N LYS A 62 21.07 16.45 11.07
CA LYS A 62 19.62 16.27 11.30
C LYS A 62 19.32 14.99 12.08
N MET A 63 20.02 13.89 11.79
CA MET A 63 19.84 12.63 12.51
C MET A 63 20.26 12.74 13.98
N GLU A 64 21.43 13.32 14.26
CA GLU A 64 21.91 13.51 15.64
C GLU A 64 20.99 14.45 16.43
N ALA A 65 20.55 15.56 15.82
CA ALA A 65 19.60 16.48 16.44
C ALA A 65 18.23 15.82 16.72
N GLY A 66 17.71 15.07 15.75
CA GLY A 66 16.46 14.34 15.88
C GLY A 66 16.52 13.24 16.93
N PHE A 67 17.62 12.50 16.98
CA PHE A 67 17.87 11.48 18.01
C PHE A 67 17.92 12.12 19.41
N ALA A 68 18.64 13.22 19.59
CA ALA A 68 18.72 13.94 20.86
C ALA A 68 17.34 14.47 21.30
N LYS A 69 16.57 15.07 20.38
CA LYS A 69 15.20 15.54 20.64
C LYS A 69 14.27 14.41 21.04
N LEU A 70 14.33 13.27 20.35
CA LEU A 70 13.50 12.10 20.66
C LEU A 70 13.85 11.53 22.04
N ALA A 71 15.14 11.39 22.34
CA ALA A 71 15.63 10.90 23.63
C ALA A 71 15.17 11.78 24.80
N ALA A 72 15.14 13.10 24.61
CA ALA A 72 14.67 14.07 25.61
C ALA A 72 13.14 14.21 25.70
N SER A 73 12.38 13.66 24.75
CA SER A 73 10.91 13.79 24.72
C SER A 73 10.21 12.80 25.67
N ASP A 74 8.92 13.01 25.95
CA ASP A 74 8.05 12.04 26.63
C ASP A 74 7.34 11.07 25.66
N SER A 75 7.86 10.93 24.43
CA SER A 75 7.28 10.02 23.43
C SER A 75 7.12 8.59 23.99
N LYS A 76 6.05 7.91 23.56
CA LYS A 76 5.78 6.49 23.83
C LYS A 76 5.90 5.63 22.57
N SER A 77 6.46 6.19 21.51
CA SER A 77 6.60 5.53 20.21
C SER A 77 7.49 4.29 20.30
N LEU A 78 7.20 3.29 19.46
CA LEU A 78 8.10 2.15 19.29
C LEU A 78 9.48 2.59 18.77
N LEU A 79 9.55 3.64 17.94
CA LEU A 79 10.80 4.27 17.55
C LEU A 79 11.64 4.65 18.76
N LYS A 80 11.10 5.41 19.72
CA LYS A 80 11.84 5.82 20.91
C LYS A 80 12.25 4.63 21.77
N LYS A 81 11.39 3.61 21.86
CA LYS A 81 11.67 2.39 22.63
C LYS A 81 12.87 1.62 22.08
N TYR A 82 13.04 1.55 20.76
CA TYR A 82 14.00 0.65 20.11
C TYR A 82 15.17 1.31 19.41
N LEU A 83 15.11 2.61 19.10
CA LEU A 83 16.27 3.37 18.63
C LEU A 83 17.15 3.76 19.82
N THR A 84 17.87 2.78 20.38
CA THR A 84 18.88 3.04 21.42
C THR A 84 20.10 3.75 20.82
N LYS A 85 20.99 4.28 21.67
CA LYS A 85 22.23 4.92 21.20
C LYS A 85 23.10 3.94 20.40
N GLU A 86 23.16 2.69 20.85
CA GLU A 86 23.89 1.61 20.20
C GLU A 86 23.32 1.29 18.81
N VAL A 87 21.99 1.14 18.70
CA VAL A 87 21.31 0.91 17.42
C VAL A 87 21.49 2.10 16.48
N PHE A 88 21.32 3.32 17.00
CA PHE A 88 21.50 4.54 16.22
C PHE A 88 22.93 4.67 15.67
N ASP A 89 23.96 4.51 16.51
CA ASP A 89 25.35 4.61 16.10
C ASP A 89 25.75 3.50 15.10
N ALA A 90 25.18 2.30 15.23
CA ALA A 90 25.40 1.20 14.29
C ALA A 90 24.77 1.42 12.91
N LEU A 91 23.65 2.16 12.84
CA LEU A 91 22.85 2.31 11.62
C LEU A 91 23.01 3.67 10.91
N LYS A 92 23.36 4.75 11.62
CA LYS A 92 23.33 6.13 11.09
C LYS A 92 24.22 6.39 9.87
N ASN A 93 25.25 5.58 9.65
CA ASN A 93 26.16 5.72 8.50
C ASN A 93 25.78 4.83 7.31
N LYS A 94 24.69 4.06 7.40
CA LYS A 94 24.28 3.13 6.34
C LYS A 94 23.36 3.82 5.33
N LYS A 95 23.41 3.32 4.09
CA LYS A 95 22.64 3.83 2.95
C LYS A 95 22.22 2.67 2.05
N THR A 96 20.96 2.66 1.59
CA THR A 96 20.44 1.63 0.67
C THR A 96 20.96 1.88 -0.76
N SER A 97 20.75 0.93 -1.66
CA SER A 97 21.03 1.09 -3.09
C SER A 97 20.23 2.21 -3.77
N PHE A 98 19.06 2.57 -3.21
CA PHE A 98 18.25 3.73 -3.61
C PHE A 98 18.75 5.06 -3.03
N GLY A 99 19.74 5.00 -2.14
CA GLY A 99 20.31 6.15 -1.49
C GLY A 99 19.60 6.59 -0.23
N SER A 100 18.64 5.82 0.26
CA SER A 100 17.90 6.08 1.48
C SER A 100 18.77 5.85 2.71
N THR A 101 18.56 6.67 3.73
CA THR A 101 19.31 6.66 4.99
C THR A 101 18.42 6.29 6.17
N LEU A 102 19.02 6.18 7.37
CA LEU A 102 18.24 6.02 8.59
C LEU A 102 17.30 7.21 8.82
N LEU A 103 17.68 8.44 8.42
CA LEU A 103 16.83 9.62 8.55
C LEU A 103 15.49 9.42 7.85
N ASP A 104 15.52 8.94 6.60
CA ASP A 104 14.32 8.69 5.81
C ASP A 104 13.38 7.66 6.47
N CYS A 105 13.95 6.77 7.29
CA CYS A 105 13.17 5.79 8.04
C CYS A 105 12.49 6.37 9.28
N VAL A 106 13.13 7.32 9.98
CA VAL A 106 12.74 7.76 11.33
C VAL A 106 12.23 9.21 11.40
N GLN A 107 12.33 9.98 10.31
CA GLN A 107 12.01 11.41 10.28
C GLN A 107 10.58 11.69 10.76
N SER A 108 9.61 10.84 10.37
CA SER A 108 8.23 10.99 10.82
C SER A 108 8.09 10.95 12.35
N GLY A 109 8.76 10.01 13.02
CA GLY A 109 8.74 9.90 14.48
C GLY A 109 9.55 10.99 15.19
N PHE A 110 10.60 11.53 14.56
CA PHE A 110 11.34 12.68 15.08
C PHE A 110 10.52 13.98 15.07
N GLU A 111 9.70 14.18 14.04
CA GLU A 111 8.84 15.37 13.93
C GLU A 111 7.52 15.21 14.69
N ASN A 112 7.02 13.98 14.81
CA ASN A 112 5.74 13.67 15.44
C ASN A 112 5.95 12.77 16.67
N PRO A 113 6.36 13.32 17.84
CA PRO A 113 6.69 12.54 19.03
C PRO A 113 5.49 11.78 19.63
N ASP A 114 4.27 12.11 19.22
CA ASP A 114 3.04 11.43 19.60
C ASP A 114 2.69 10.23 18.69
N SER A 115 3.58 9.86 17.77
CA SER A 115 3.47 8.63 16.97
C SER A 115 3.37 7.39 17.86
N GLY A 116 2.51 6.44 17.49
CA GLY A 116 2.51 5.10 18.10
C GLY A 116 3.73 4.26 17.69
N VAL A 117 4.11 4.32 16.40
CA VAL A 117 5.24 3.57 15.84
C VAL A 117 6.41 4.50 15.51
N GLY A 118 6.25 5.40 14.55
CA GLY A 118 7.21 6.47 14.23
C GLY A 118 8.26 6.13 13.16
N ILE A 119 8.15 4.99 12.47
CA ILE A 119 9.06 4.63 11.37
C ILE A 119 8.32 4.16 10.12
N TYR A 120 8.96 4.37 8.98
CA TYR A 120 8.53 3.88 7.66
C TYR A 120 9.74 3.36 6.88
N ALA A 121 9.53 2.45 5.93
CA ALA A 121 10.59 1.97 5.05
C ALA A 121 10.60 2.81 3.75
N PRO A 122 11.66 3.55 3.39
CA PRO A 122 11.70 4.34 2.15
C PRO A 122 11.81 3.46 0.89
N ASP A 123 12.36 2.26 1.02
CA ASP A 123 12.46 1.23 -0.01
C ASP A 123 12.45 -0.18 0.63
N ALA A 124 12.37 -1.24 -0.17
CA ALA A 124 12.33 -2.61 0.33
C ALA A 124 13.63 -3.06 1.03
N GLU A 125 14.78 -2.55 0.58
CA GLU A 125 16.10 -2.88 1.15
C GLU A 125 16.24 -2.35 2.58
N ALA A 126 15.58 -1.22 2.90
CA ALA A 126 15.58 -0.63 4.23
C ALA A 126 15.17 -1.61 5.33
N TYR A 127 14.22 -2.52 5.06
CA TYR A 127 13.81 -3.56 6.02
C TYR A 127 14.96 -4.52 6.39
N SER A 128 15.91 -4.75 5.49
CA SER A 128 17.09 -5.59 5.73
C SER A 128 18.27 -4.78 6.25
N LEU A 129 18.56 -3.62 5.65
CA LEU A 129 19.73 -2.82 6.00
C LEU A 129 19.63 -2.22 7.41
N PHE A 130 18.42 -1.83 7.81
CA PHE A 130 18.10 -1.25 9.12
C PHE A 130 17.34 -2.24 10.02
N ALA A 131 17.53 -3.55 9.81
CA ALA A 131 16.82 -4.62 10.52
C ALA A 131 16.97 -4.53 12.05
N ASP A 132 18.13 -4.07 12.57
CA ASP A 132 18.34 -3.90 14.01
C ASP A 132 17.35 -2.90 14.66
N LEU A 133 16.73 -2.02 13.86
CA LEU A 133 15.63 -1.15 14.29
C LEU A 133 14.25 -1.73 13.90
N PHE A 134 14.09 -2.18 12.65
CA PHE A 134 12.80 -2.66 12.15
C PHE A 134 12.33 -3.94 12.84
N ASP A 135 13.20 -4.94 13.02
CA ASP A 135 12.83 -6.24 13.57
C ASP A 135 12.21 -6.16 14.98
N PRO A 136 12.82 -5.48 15.98
CA PRO A 136 12.22 -5.39 17.30
C PRO A 136 10.90 -4.58 17.29
N ILE A 137 10.76 -3.59 16.41
CA ILE A 137 9.49 -2.83 16.25
C ILE A 137 8.40 -3.71 15.63
N ILE A 138 8.74 -4.49 14.61
CA ILE A 138 7.83 -5.46 13.98
C ILE A 138 7.40 -6.51 15.00
N GLU A 139 8.35 -7.05 15.77
CA GLU A 139 8.07 -8.07 16.79
C GLU A 139 7.13 -7.52 17.88
N ASP A 140 7.37 -6.31 18.39
CA ASP A 140 6.51 -5.67 19.39
C ASP A 140 5.10 -5.42 18.83
N TYR A 141 5.00 -4.74 17.69
CA TYR A 141 3.71 -4.36 17.12
C TYR A 141 2.86 -5.59 16.74
N HIS A 142 3.47 -6.60 16.11
CA HIS A 142 2.77 -7.82 15.68
C HIS A 142 2.73 -8.91 16.75
N LYS A 143 3.02 -8.56 18.02
CA LYS A 143 2.91 -9.44 19.20
C LYS A 143 3.68 -10.75 19.06
N GLY A 144 4.97 -10.67 18.74
CA GLY A 144 5.90 -11.80 18.80
C GLY A 144 6.31 -12.39 17.45
N PHE A 145 6.22 -11.64 16.34
CA PHE A 145 6.80 -12.05 15.06
C PHE A 145 8.32 -11.86 15.08
N LYS A 146 9.06 -12.91 15.45
CA LYS A 146 10.50 -12.85 15.72
C LYS A 146 11.31 -12.66 14.44
N LYS A 147 12.57 -12.26 14.59
CA LYS A 147 13.54 -12.20 13.47
C LYS A 147 13.75 -13.53 12.74
N THR A 148 13.53 -14.65 13.44
CA THR A 148 13.66 -16.01 12.88
C THR A 148 12.38 -16.54 12.25
N ASP A 149 11.25 -15.89 12.51
CA ASP A 149 9.95 -16.32 11.99
C ASP A 149 9.82 -15.91 10.53
N LYS A 150 9.05 -16.68 9.76
CA LYS A 150 8.69 -16.36 8.37
C LYS A 150 7.19 -16.25 8.25
N HIS A 151 6.73 -15.22 7.54
CA HIS A 151 5.33 -15.09 7.18
C HIS A 151 4.92 -16.31 6.32
N PRO A 152 3.74 -16.92 6.57
CA PRO A 152 3.27 -17.99 5.71
C PRO A 152 3.05 -17.49 4.26
N ALA A 153 2.99 -18.42 3.31
CA ALA A 153 2.55 -18.08 1.96
C ALA A 153 1.12 -17.50 1.99
N SER A 154 0.81 -16.63 1.02
CA SER A 154 -0.55 -16.08 0.87
C SER A 154 -1.56 -17.20 0.73
N ASP A 155 -2.62 -17.15 1.54
CA ASP A 155 -3.69 -18.14 1.57
C ASP A 155 -5.00 -17.50 2.03
N PHE A 156 -5.91 -17.35 1.07
CA PHE A 156 -7.25 -16.82 1.29
C PHE A 156 -8.24 -17.88 1.82
N GLY A 157 -7.83 -19.15 1.92
CA GLY A 157 -8.63 -20.24 2.47
C GLY A 157 -9.97 -20.49 1.74
N ASP A 158 -10.91 -21.14 2.43
CA ASP A 158 -12.27 -21.30 1.91
C ASP A 158 -13.06 -20.00 2.09
N VAL A 159 -13.22 -19.26 1.00
CA VAL A 159 -13.95 -17.98 0.98
C VAL A 159 -15.45 -18.11 1.29
N ASN A 160 -15.99 -19.33 1.39
CA ASN A 160 -17.36 -19.59 1.81
C ASN A 160 -17.49 -19.91 3.31
N ALA A 161 -16.38 -19.98 4.05
CA ALA A 161 -16.40 -20.28 5.49
C ALA A 161 -17.00 -19.15 6.34
N PHE A 162 -17.10 -17.93 5.80
CA PHE A 162 -17.63 -16.76 6.50
C PHE A 162 -19.05 -16.43 6.04
N GLY A 163 -19.93 -16.16 6.99
CA GLY A 163 -21.29 -15.68 6.76
C GLY A 163 -21.49 -14.23 7.21
N ASN A 164 -22.76 -13.85 7.36
CA ASN A 164 -23.14 -12.59 7.99
C ASN A 164 -23.03 -12.71 9.52
N VAL A 165 -22.16 -11.89 10.14
CA VAL A 165 -21.95 -11.90 11.60
C VAL A 165 -23.14 -11.31 12.37
N ASP A 166 -24.01 -10.57 11.69
CA ASP A 166 -25.24 -9.98 12.24
C ASP A 166 -26.40 -10.08 11.23
N PRO A 167 -27.01 -11.27 11.06
CA PRO A 167 -28.10 -11.47 10.12
C PRO A 167 -29.35 -10.61 10.41
N THR A 168 -29.50 -10.17 11.66
CA THR A 168 -30.60 -9.32 12.12
C THR A 168 -30.38 -7.83 11.83
N GLY A 169 -29.13 -7.41 11.58
CA GLY A 169 -28.78 -6.01 11.34
C GLY A 169 -28.98 -5.10 12.55
N GLU A 170 -28.93 -5.66 13.76
CA GLU A 170 -29.19 -4.94 15.03
C GLU A 170 -27.97 -4.19 15.56
N PHE A 171 -26.76 -4.66 15.25
CA PHE A 171 -25.50 -4.21 15.84
C PHE A 171 -24.54 -3.66 14.79
N VAL A 172 -24.31 -4.41 13.70
CA VAL A 172 -23.30 -4.06 12.70
C VAL A 172 -23.86 -3.07 11.70
N VAL A 173 -23.24 -1.89 11.64
CA VAL A 173 -23.56 -0.81 10.72
C VAL A 173 -22.96 -1.10 9.34
N SER A 174 -21.67 -1.44 9.28
CA SER A 174 -20.97 -1.70 8.03
C SER A 174 -19.78 -2.62 8.24
N THR A 175 -19.42 -3.37 7.19
CA THR A 175 -18.27 -4.27 7.17
C THR A 175 -17.30 -3.86 6.07
N ARG A 176 -16.00 -3.92 6.36
CA ARG A 176 -14.93 -3.52 5.44
C ARG A 176 -13.71 -4.42 5.59
N VAL A 177 -13.16 -4.88 4.48
CA VAL A 177 -11.87 -5.57 4.43
C VAL A 177 -10.97 -4.85 3.43
N ARG A 178 -9.74 -4.54 3.83
CA ARG A 178 -8.72 -3.96 2.95
C ARG A 178 -7.44 -4.78 2.95
N CYS A 179 -6.67 -4.68 1.88
CA CYS A 179 -5.26 -5.07 1.83
C CYS A 179 -4.42 -3.95 1.17
N GLY A 180 -3.13 -3.91 1.50
CA GLY A 180 -2.13 -3.05 0.86
C GLY A 180 -1.27 -3.86 -0.11
N ARG A 181 -0.85 -3.24 -1.22
CA ARG A 181 0.09 -3.84 -2.16
C ARG A 181 1.05 -2.79 -2.71
N SER A 182 2.30 -3.21 -2.91
CA SER A 182 3.36 -2.38 -3.46
C SER A 182 3.86 -3.02 -4.75
N MET A 183 3.83 -2.27 -5.85
CA MET A 183 4.28 -2.73 -7.17
C MET A 183 5.78 -3.07 -7.18
N GLU A 184 6.11 -4.25 -7.71
CA GLU A 184 7.51 -4.64 -7.93
C GLU A 184 8.22 -3.68 -8.89
N GLY A 185 9.50 -3.42 -8.63
CA GLY A 185 10.31 -2.49 -9.42
C GLY A 185 10.20 -1.02 -9.01
N TYR A 186 9.31 -0.67 -8.08
CA TYR A 186 9.18 0.67 -7.52
C TYR A 186 9.59 0.70 -6.05
N PRO A 187 10.34 1.72 -5.59
CA PRO A 187 10.53 1.95 -4.17
C PRO A 187 9.26 2.55 -3.56
N PHE A 188 9.25 2.77 -2.24
CA PHE A 188 8.10 3.42 -1.59
C PHE A 188 8.12 4.94 -1.80
N ASN A 189 7.05 5.60 -1.35
CA ASN A 189 6.78 7.03 -1.57
C ASN A 189 7.98 8.00 -1.40
N PRO A 190 8.86 7.87 -0.38
CA PRO A 190 9.97 8.80 -0.15
C PRO A 190 11.06 8.72 -1.23
N CYS A 191 11.04 7.69 -2.06
CA CYS A 191 11.97 7.48 -3.16
C CYS A 191 11.34 7.64 -4.55
N LEU A 192 10.00 7.71 -4.64
CA LEU A 192 9.30 7.88 -5.90
C LEU A 192 9.52 9.27 -6.52
N THR A 193 9.78 9.30 -7.82
CA THR A 193 9.78 10.53 -8.64
C THR A 193 8.36 10.84 -9.12
N GLU A 194 8.09 12.09 -9.53
CA GLU A 194 6.80 12.47 -10.11
C GLU A 194 6.43 11.62 -11.34
N ALA A 195 7.42 11.31 -12.18
CA ALA A 195 7.24 10.46 -13.36
C ALA A 195 6.80 9.04 -12.97
N GLN A 196 7.41 8.46 -11.93
CA GLN A 196 7.02 7.14 -11.43
C GLN A 196 5.61 7.14 -10.85
N TYR A 197 5.21 8.19 -10.11
CA TYR A 197 3.82 8.32 -9.65
C TYR A 197 2.82 8.27 -10.81
N LYS A 198 3.09 9.01 -11.91
CA LYS A 198 2.24 9.01 -13.11
C LYS A 198 2.26 7.67 -13.86
N GLU A 199 3.42 7.03 -13.94
CA GLU A 199 3.54 5.70 -14.57
C GLU A 199 2.74 4.64 -13.81
N MET A 200 2.87 4.64 -12.48
CA MET A 200 2.13 3.76 -11.58
C MET A 200 0.62 4.00 -11.65
N GLU A 201 0.20 5.27 -11.68
CA GLU A 201 -1.20 5.64 -11.91
C GLU A 201 -1.73 5.05 -13.23
N GLY A 202 -0.99 5.22 -14.33
CA GLY A 202 -1.39 4.71 -15.64
C GLY A 202 -1.50 3.18 -15.68
N LYS A 203 -0.57 2.47 -15.02
CA LYS A 203 -0.64 1.00 -14.87
C LYS A 203 -1.89 0.60 -14.09
N VAL A 204 -2.12 1.20 -12.92
CA VAL A 204 -3.29 0.92 -12.07
C VAL A 204 -4.59 1.24 -12.78
N SER A 205 -4.73 2.42 -13.37
CA SER A 205 -5.96 2.82 -14.06
C SER A 205 -6.29 1.87 -15.22
N THR A 206 -5.28 1.48 -16.00
CA THR A 206 -5.45 0.53 -17.11
C THR A 206 -5.87 -0.83 -16.61
N THR A 207 -5.18 -1.37 -15.60
CA THR A 207 -5.51 -2.66 -14.97
C THR A 207 -6.96 -2.68 -14.46
N LEU A 208 -7.36 -1.65 -13.71
CA LEU A 208 -8.69 -1.57 -13.08
C LEU A 208 -9.81 -1.27 -14.07
N SER A 209 -9.52 -0.62 -15.20
CA SER A 209 -10.50 -0.40 -16.28
C SER A 209 -10.95 -1.70 -16.96
N GLY A 210 -10.14 -2.77 -16.87
CA GLY A 210 -10.45 -4.09 -17.39
C GLY A 210 -11.09 -5.03 -16.38
N LEU A 211 -11.64 -4.51 -15.27
CA LEU A 211 -12.45 -5.29 -14.32
C LEU A 211 -13.90 -5.35 -14.80
N GLU A 212 -14.53 -6.51 -14.64
CA GLU A 212 -15.87 -6.80 -15.14
C GLU A 212 -16.82 -7.22 -14.01
N GLY A 213 -18.10 -7.45 -14.34
CA GLY A 213 -19.11 -7.91 -13.39
C GLY A 213 -19.30 -6.94 -12.21
N GLU A 214 -19.36 -7.49 -10.99
CA GLU A 214 -19.51 -6.70 -9.75
C GLU A 214 -18.34 -5.71 -9.52
N LEU A 215 -17.17 -5.99 -10.07
CA LEU A 215 -15.98 -5.16 -9.88
C LEU A 215 -15.88 -4.01 -10.88
N LYS A 216 -16.70 -4.00 -11.94
CA LYS A 216 -16.69 -2.96 -12.97
C LYS A 216 -16.93 -1.58 -12.37
N GLY A 217 -16.13 -0.62 -12.80
CA GLY A 217 -16.10 0.71 -12.22
C GLY A 217 -15.28 1.70 -13.03
N LYS A 218 -14.95 2.81 -12.38
CA LYS A 218 -14.21 3.92 -12.99
C LYS A 218 -13.08 4.38 -12.09
N PHE A 219 -11.95 4.71 -12.71
CA PHE A 219 -10.83 5.39 -12.08
C PHE A 219 -11.02 6.90 -12.15
N TYR A 220 -10.82 7.58 -11.03
CA TYR A 220 -10.92 9.02 -10.87
C TYR A 220 -9.57 9.55 -10.38
N PRO A 221 -8.75 10.17 -11.26
CA PRO A 221 -7.53 10.83 -10.83
C PRO A 221 -7.89 11.98 -9.90
N LEU A 222 -7.09 12.19 -8.85
CA LEU A 222 -7.21 13.37 -7.99
C LEU A 222 -6.78 14.65 -8.71
N THR A 223 -5.84 14.52 -9.65
CA THR A 223 -5.45 15.63 -10.52
C THR A 223 -6.65 16.04 -11.39
N GLY A 224 -7.11 17.28 -11.22
CA GLY A 224 -8.27 17.80 -11.95
C GLY A 224 -9.63 17.35 -11.39
N MET A 225 -9.67 16.65 -10.25
CA MET A 225 -10.92 16.33 -9.57
C MET A 225 -11.59 17.60 -9.04
N ASP A 226 -12.89 17.75 -9.32
CA ASP A 226 -13.69 18.82 -8.76
C ASP A 226 -13.73 18.74 -7.22
N LYS A 227 -13.64 19.88 -6.53
CA LYS A 227 -13.55 19.92 -5.07
C LYS A 227 -14.82 19.45 -4.37
N ALA A 228 -16.01 19.64 -4.94
CA ALA A 228 -17.24 19.11 -4.38
C ALA A 228 -17.30 17.59 -4.54
N VAL A 229 -16.82 17.05 -5.67
CA VAL A 229 -16.69 15.59 -5.86
C VAL A 229 -15.68 15.00 -4.88
N GLN A 230 -14.51 15.65 -4.71
CA GLN A 230 -13.49 15.24 -3.76
C GLN A 230 -14.05 15.21 -2.33
N GLN A 231 -14.76 16.27 -1.93
CA GLN A 231 -15.37 16.36 -0.59
C GLN A 231 -16.45 15.30 -0.39
N GLN A 232 -17.32 15.07 -1.37
CA GLN A 232 -18.34 14.02 -1.28
C GLN A 232 -17.72 12.63 -1.10
N LEU A 233 -16.63 12.31 -1.79
CA LEU A 233 -15.94 11.03 -1.61
C LEU A 233 -15.27 10.93 -0.23
N ILE A 234 -14.82 12.04 0.37
CA ILE A 234 -14.31 12.07 1.74
C ILE A 234 -15.45 11.83 2.73
N ASP A 235 -16.58 12.52 2.55
CA ASP A 235 -17.76 12.45 3.42
C ASP A 235 -18.42 11.07 3.36
N ASP A 236 -18.41 10.42 2.20
CA ASP A 236 -18.86 9.04 2.01
C ASP A 236 -17.85 8.00 2.60
N HIS A 237 -16.74 8.44 3.19
CA HIS A 237 -15.63 7.61 3.69
C HIS A 237 -14.92 6.77 2.60
N PHE A 238 -14.99 7.20 1.35
CA PHE A 238 -14.38 6.52 0.21
C PHE A 238 -13.00 7.02 -0.14
N LEU A 239 -12.72 8.32 0.01
CA LEU A 239 -11.43 8.92 -0.35
C LEU A 239 -10.53 9.09 0.87
N PHE A 240 -9.23 8.89 0.65
CA PHE A 240 -8.20 9.19 1.64
C PHE A 240 -8.05 10.71 1.83
N LYS A 241 -7.66 11.11 3.04
CA LYS A 241 -7.52 12.53 3.39
C LYS A 241 -6.21 13.07 2.85
N GLU A 242 -6.24 14.34 2.42
CA GLU A 242 -5.04 15.09 2.13
C GLU A 242 -4.39 15.57 3.45
N GLY A 243 -3.05 15.63 3.47
CA GLY A 243 -2.32 16.33 4.53
C GLY A 243 -2.16 15.57 5.84
N ASP A 244 -2.05 14.25 5.81
CA ASP A 244 -1.62 13.49 6.99
C ASP A 244 -0.17 13.89 7.36
N ARG A 245 0.00 14.50 8.55
CA ARG A 245 1.30 15.02 8.99
C ARG A 245 2.37 13.95 9.19
N PHE A 246 1.99 12.70 9.47
CA PHE A 246 2.94 11.60 9.63
C PHE A 246 3.49 11.20 8.26
N LEU A 247 2.62 11.11 7.25
CA LEU A 247 3.02 10.85 5.86
C LEU A 247 3.81 12.02 5.26
N GLN A 248 3.43 13.26 5.56
CA GLN A 248 4.18 14.45 5.14
C GLN A 248 5.61 14.45 5.70
N ALA A 249 5.76 14.20 7.01
CA ALA A 249 7.08 14.14 7.66
C ALA A 249 7.91 12.93 7.19
N ALA A 250 7.28 11.88 6.67
CA ALA A 250 7.95 10.76 6.02
C ALA A 250 8.30 11.03 4.55
N ASN A 251 8.11 12.25 4.03
CA ASN A 251 8.24 12.60 2.60
C ASN A 251 7.37 11.76 1.64
N ALA A 252 6.26 11.20 2.16
CA ALA A 252 5.39 10.32 1.39
C ALA A 252 4.35 11.06 0.51
N CYS A 253 4.19 12.37 0.73
CA CYS A 253 3.21 13.18 0.00
C CYS A 253 3.84 14.08 -1.09
N ARG A 254 5.09 13.80 -1.53
CA ARG A 254 5.74 14.60 -2.57
C ARG A 254 4.93 14.59 -3.87
N TYR A 255 4.95 15.71 -4.59
CA TYR A 255 4.25 15.95 -5.85
C TYR A 255 2.72 15.84 -5.80
N TRP A 256 2.10 15.95 -4.62
CA TRP A 256 0.65 15.86 -4.49
C TRP A 256 -0.10 16.90 -5.37
N PRO A 257 -1.21 16.52 -6.05
CA PRO A 257 -1.86 15.21 -6.11
C PRO A 257 -1.44 14.36 -7.33
N SER A 258 -0.28 14.63 -7.95
CA SER A 258 0.18 13.92 -9.15
C SER A 258 0.29 12.41 -8.91
N GLY A 259 -0.30 11.63 -9.84
CA GLY A 259 -0.33 10.17 -9.80
C GLY A 259 -1.25 9.57 -8.74
N ARG A 260 -2.01 10.37 -8.00
CA ARG A 260 -2.95 9.86 -7.00
C ARG A 260 -4.33 9.75 -7.60
N GLY A 261 -5.07 8.72 -7.20
CA GLY A 261 -6.46 8.58 -7.61
C GLY A 261 -7.21 7.52 -6.82
N ILE A 262 -8.49 7.40 -7.15
CA ILE A 262 -9.38 6.42 -6.57
C ILE A 262 -10.13 5.70 -7.69
N TYR A 263 -10.18 4.38 -7.61
CA TYR A 263 -11.14 3.58 -8.34
C TYR A 263 -12.29 3.21 -7.43
N HIS A 264 -13.51 3.17 -7.97
CA HIS A 264 -14.59 2.43 -7.33
C HIS A 264 -15.52 1.81 -8.36
N ASN A 265 -16.13 0.68 -8.00
CA ASN A 265 -17.20 0.08 -8.77
C ASN A 265 -18.49 0.94 -8.72
N ASP A 266 -19.45 0.64 -9.59
CA ASP A 266 -20.70 1.42 -9.69
C ASP A 266 -21.50 1.43 -8.38
N ASN A 267 -21.45 0.32 -7.62
CA ASN A 267 -22.13 0.17 -6.34
C ASN A 267 -21.36 0.76 -5.15
N LYS A 268 -20.14 1.30 -5.37
CA LYS A 268 -19.21 1.78 -4.34
C LYS A 268 -18.95 0.76 -3.20
N THR A 269 -18.98 -0.53 -3.53
CA THR A 269 -18.68 -1.66 -2.62
C THR A 269 -17.28 -2.24 -2.81
N PHE A 270 -16.59 -1.83 -3.89
CA PHE A 270 -15.20 -2.15 -4.17
C PHE A 270 -14.47 -0.87 -4.57
N LEU A 271 -13.34 -0.60 -3.91
CA LEU A 271 -12.54 0.61 -4.11
C LEU A 271 -11.05 0.27 -4.16
N VAL A 272 -10.29 1.06 -4.90
CA VAL A 272 -8.82 1.00 -4.88
C VAL A 272 -8.28 2.42 -4.74
N TRP A 273 -7.50 2.67 -3.69
CA TRP A 273 -6.70 3.89 -3.61
C TRP A 273 -5.37 3.68 -4.31
N CYS A 274 -4.97 4.64 -5.12
CA CYS A 274 -3.71 4.63 -5.85
C CYS A 274 -2.78 5.71 -5.30
N ASN A 275 -1.57 5.30 -4.92
CA ASN A 275 -0.46 6.17 -4.50
C ASN A 275 -0.72 7.05 -3.26
N GLU A 276 -1.43 6.51 -2.26
CA GLU A 276 -1.57 7.17 -0.95
C GLU A 276 -0.40 6.77 -0.02
N GLU A 277 -0.64 6.00 1.04
CA GLU A 277 0.40 5.50 1.95
C GLU A 277 1.18 4.35 1.31
N ASP A 278 0.47 3.47 0.59
CA ASP A 278 1.01 2.38 -0.21
C ASP A 278 0.65 2.61 -1.70
N HIS A 279 1.28 1.86 -2.61
CA HIS A 279 1.03 2.01 -4.05
C HIS A 279 -0.44 1.68 -4.39
N LEU A 280 -0.98 0.62 -3.78
CA LEU A 280 -2.39 0.28 -3.83
C LEU A 280 -2.93 -0.03 -2.44
N ARG A 281 -4.12 0.46 -2.15
CA ARG A 281 -4.97 -0.03 -1.05
C ARG A 281 -6.28 -0.52 -1.64
N ILE A 282 -6.45 -1.84 -1.66
CA ILE A 282 -7.58 -2.53 -2.28
C ILE A 282 -8.62 -2.79 -1.18
N ILE A 283 -9.86 -2.39 -1.42
CA ILE A 283 -10.89 -2.28 -0.38
C ILE A 283 -12.18 -2.91 -0.89
N SER A 284 -12.79 -3.76 -0.07
CA SER A 284 -14.17 -4.20 -0.22
C SER A 284 -14.96 -3.78 1.01
N MET A 285 -16.14 -3.20 0.82
CA MET A 285 -17.00 -2.78 1.92
C MET A 285 -18.47 -2.72 1.54
N GLN A 286 -19.35 -2.76 2.54
CA GLN A 286 -20.79 -2.51 2.39
C GLN A 286 -21.44 -2.29 3.76
N MET A 287 -22.69 -1.82 3.75
CA MET A 287 -23.53 -1.78 4.94
C MET A 287 -23.90 -3.19 5.42
N GLY A 288 -24.14 -3.34 6.73
CA GLY A 288 -24.46 -4.61 7.38
C GLY A 288 -23.26 -5.49 7.66
N GLY A 289 -23.54 -6.70 8.17
CA GLY A 289 -22.56 -7.65 8.70
C GLY A 289 -22.10 -8.77 7.76
N ASP A 290 -22.41 -8.73 6.45
CA ASP A 290 -22.05 -9.81 5.52
C ASP A 290 -20.55 -9.80 5.16
N LEU A 291 -19.74 -10.28 6.11
CA LEU A 291 -18.30 -10.44 5.93
C LEU A 291 -17.97 -11.42 4.81
N GLY A 292 -18.77 -12.48 4.65
CA GLY A 292 -18.58 -13.46 3.59
C GLY A 292 -18.60 -12.81 2.21
N GLN A 293 -19.62 -11.99 1.92
CA GLN A 293 -19.72 -11.27 0.66
C GLN A 293 -18.57 -10.28 0.47
N VAL A 294 -18.26 -9.49 1.50
CA VAL A 294 -17.16 -8.51 1.46
C VAL A 294 -15.82 -9.19 1.17
N TYR A 295 -15.54 -10.32 1.84
CA TYR A 295 -14.31 -11.06 1.69
C TYR A 295 -14.20 -11.71 0.31
N ARG A 296 -15.24 -12.39 -0.17
CA ARG A 296 -15.26 -12.98 -1.53
C ARG A 296 -14.96 -11.93 -2.59
N ARG A 297 -15.62 -10.77 -2.53
CA ARG A 297 -15.39 -9.67 -3.47
C ARG A 297 -13.95 -9.17 -3.42
N LEU A 298 -13.36 -9.02 -2.23
CA LEU A 298 -11.95 -8.64 -2.09
C LEU A 298 -11.03 -9.68 -2.73
N VAL A 299 -11.21 -10.96 -2.42
CA VAL A 299 -10.38 -12.06 -2.93
C VAL A 299 -10.46 -12.13 -4.45
N THR A 300 -11.65 -12.01 -5.03
CA THR A 300 -11.83 -11.96 -6.49
C THR A 300 -11.05 -10.81 -7.10
N ALA A 301 -11.13 -9.61 -6.52
CA ALA A 301 -10.44 -8.44 -7.03
C ALA A 301 -8.92 -8.55 -6.93
N VAL A 302 -8.39 -8.97 -5.76
CA VAL A 302 -6.95 -9.14 -5.54
C VAL A 302 -6.38 -10.16 -6.52
N ASN A 303 -7.02 -11.33 -6.66
CA ASN A 303 -6.57 -12.37 -7.59
C ASN A 303 -6.61 -11.94 -9.07
N ASP A 304 -7.50 -11.03 -9.48
CA ASP A 304 -7.50 -10.50 -10.85
C ASP A 304 -6.42 -9.43 -11.06
N ILE A 305 -6.25 -8.53 -10.08
CA ILE A 305 -5.23 -7.48 -10.13
C ILE A 305 -3.81 -8.09 -10.13
N GLU A 306 -3.55 -9.09 -9.29
CA GLU A 306 -2.24 -9.75 -9.15
C GLU A 306 -1.76 -10.46 -10.43
N LYS A 307 -2.69 -10.84 -11.33
CA LYS A 307 -2.32 -11.38 -12.65
C LYS A 307 -1.70 -10.35 -13.58
N ARG A 308 -1.91 -9.07 -13.32
CA ARG A 308 -1.58 -7.96 -14.22
C ARG A 308 -0.54 -7.01 -13.63
N ILE A 309 -0.49 -6.90 -12.30
CA ILE A 309 0.49 -6.07 -11.58
C ILE A 309 1.28 -6.98 -10.63
N PRO A 310 2.59 -7.17 -10.87
CA PRO A 310 3.44 -7.89 -9.93
C PRO A 310 3.64 -7.07 -8.67
N PHE A 311 3.55 -7.71 -7.51
CA PHE A 311 3.70 -7.06 -6.21
C PHE A 311 4.93 -7.55 -5.45
N SER A 312 5.55 -6.63 -4.72
CA SER A 312 6.69 -6.89 -3.86
C SER A 312 6.31 -7.79 -2.69
N HIS A 313 6.94 -8.96 -2.64
CA HIS A 313 6.84 -9.93 -1.57
C HIS A 313 8.22 -10.29 -1.05
N HIS A 314 8.35 -10.48 0.26
CA HIS A 314 9.58 -10.87 0.93
C HIS A 314 9.37 -12.18 1.69
N ASP A 315 10.25 -13.16 1.49
CA ASP A 315 10.15 -14.51 2.08
C ASP A 315 9.88 -14.53 3.59
N ARG A 316 10.45 -13.56 4.32
CA ARG A 316 10.21 -13.40 5.75
C ARG A 316 8.98 -12.55 6.06
N LEU A 317 8.77 -11.45 5.35
CA LEU A 317 7.87 -10.38 5.78
C LEU A 317 6.49 -10.41 5.09
N GLY A 318 6.29 -11.32 4.14
CA GLY A 318 5.08 -11.34 3.33
C GLY A 318 5.07 -10.20 2.31
N PHE A 319 3.89 -9.66 2.01
CA PHE A 319 3.77 -8.48 1.16
C PHE A 319 4.39 -7.25 1.84
N LEU A 320 5.19 -6.52 1.07
CA LEU A 320 5.88 -5.33 1.55
C LEU A 320 4.99 -4.10 1.45
N THR A 321 5.01 -3.29 2.51
CA THR A 321 4.26 -2.03 2.64
C THR A 321 5.17 -0.95 3.21
N PHE A 322 4.75 0.31 3.03
CA PHE A 322 5.52 1.47 3.44
C PHE A 322 5.70 1.53 4.97
N CYS A 323 4.65 1.19 5.72
CA CYS A 323 4.66 1.14 7.18
C CYS A 323 4.80 -0.31 7.69
N PRO A 324 5.70 -0.61 8.67
CA PRO A 324 5.88 -1.97 9.19
C PRO A 324 4.61 -2.57 9.81
N THR A 325 3.63 -1.75 10.20
CA THR A 325 2.36 -2.21 10.77
C THR A 325 1.46 -2.92 9.77
N ASN A 326 1.70 -2.70 8.47
CA ASN A 326 0.89 -3.21 7.37
C ASN A 326 1.56 -4.37 6.62
N LEU A 327 2.69 -4.91 7.11
CA LEU A 327 3.37 -6.07 6.54
C LEU A 327 2.56 -7.37 6.66
N GLY A 328 3.04 -8.42 5.99
CA GLY A 328 2.47 -9.77 6.04
C GLY A 328 1.28 -9.91 5.09
N THR A 329 0.11 -10.22 5.65
CA THR A 329 -1.16 -10.30 4.92
C THR A 329 -1.57 -8.93 4.37
N THR A 330 -1.16 -7.86 5.05
CA THR A 330 -1.65 -6.48 4.90
C THR A 330 -3.15 -6.32 5.19
N ILE A 331 -3.81 -7.39 5.64
CA ILE A 331 -5.26 -7.44 5.81
C ILE A 331 -5.67 -6.64 7.04
N ARG A 332 -6.66 -5.75 6.84
CA ARG A 332 -7.47 -5.21 7.93
C ARG A 332 -8.93 -5.44 7.61
N ALA A 333 -9.52 -6.42 8.28
CA ALA A 333 -10.94 -6.67 8.36
C ALA A 333 -11.51 -5.92 9.57
N SER A 334 -12.59 -5.17 9.36
CA SER A 334 -13.19 -4.29 10.36
C SER A 334 -14.70 -4.24 10.22
N VAL A 335 -15.38 -4.00 11.34
CA VAL A 335 -16.80 -3.61 11.36
C VAL A 335 -16.96 -2.29 12.10
N HIS A 336 -17.92 -1.48 11.63
CA HIS A 336 -18.56 -0.47 12.47
C HIS A 336 -19.72 -1.14 13.20
N ILE A 337 -19.68 -1.12 14.53
CA ILE A 337 -20.65 -1.85 15.37
C ILE A 337 -21.12 -1.01 16.55
N LYS A 338 -22.39 -1.17 16.92
CA LYS A 338 -22.99 -0.63 18.13
C LYS A 338 -23.20 -1.76 19.14
N VAL A 339 -22.57 -1.66 20.30
CA VAL A 339 -22.72 -2.59 21.42
C VAL A 339 -22.97 -1.83 22.72
N PRO A 340 -24.11 -1.11 22.82
CA PRO A 340 -24.34 -0.12 23.86
C PRO A 340 -24.35 -0.68 25.28
N LYS A 341 -24.64 -1.97 25.50
CA LYS A 341 -24.60 -2.57 26.84
C LYS A 341 -23.18 -2.94 27.24
N LEU A 342 -22.42 -3.57 26.35
CA LEU A 342 -21.03 -3.95 26.58
C LEU A 342 -20.13 -2.71 26.66
N ALA A 343 -20.34 -1.72 25.80
CA ALA A 343 -19.55 -0.49 25.76
C ALA A 343 -19.73 0.42 26.98
N LYS A 344 -20.75 0.20 27.83
CA LYS A 344 -20.86 0.88 29.15
C LYS A 344 -19.64 0.58 30.03
N ASP A 345 -19.05 -0.59 29.88
CA ASP A 345 -17.78 -0.97 30.47
C ASP A 345 -16.75 -1.13 29.35
N TYR A 346 -16.16 0.01 28.95
CA TYR A 346 -15.20 0.05 27.84
C TYR A 346 -14.00 -0.88 28.08
N ALA A 347 -13.53 -1.01 29.32
CA ALA A 347 -12.45 -1.93 29.67
C ALA A 347 -12.85 -3.40 29.41
N LYS A 348 -14.12 -3.77 29.67
CA LYS A 348 -14.65 -5.09 29.32
C LYS A 348 -14.80 -5.30 27.82
N LEU A 349 -15.17 -4.26 27.06
CA LEU A 349 -15.19 -4.31 25.59
C LEU A 349 -13.78 -4.57 25.05
N GLU A 350 -12.78 -3.81 25.49
CA GLU A 350 -11.39 -3.99 25.07
C GLU A 350 -10.86 -5.37 25.48
N ALA A 351 -11.08 -5.80 26.72
CA ALA A 351 -10.64 -7.12 27.18
C ALA A 351 -11.31 -8.26 26.40
N THR A 352 -12.56 -8.08 25.96
CA THR A 352 -13.24 -9.05 25.09
C THR A 352 -12.59 -9.07 23.70
N ALA A 353 -12.38 -7.90 23.10
CA ALA A 353 -11.74 -7.76 21.79
C ALA A 353 -10.31 -8.36 21.78
N ASP A 354 -9.52 -8.08 22.81
CA ASP A 354 -8.13 -8.54 22.93
C ASP A 354 -8.00 -10.07 22.98
N LYS A 355 -8.98 -10.79 23.57
CA LYS A 355 -9.01 -12.27 23.58
C LYS A 355 -9.04 -12.88 22.18
N TYR A 356 -9.58 -12.14 21.21
CA TYR A 356 -9.67 -12.53 19.81
C TYR A 356 -8.66 -11.79 18.94
N ASN A 357 -7.63 -11.19 19.54
CA ASN A 357 -6.62 -10.39 18.85
C ASN A 357 -7.21 -9.22 18.06
N LEU A 358 -8.32 -8.64 18.53
CA LEU A 358 -8.94 -7.47 17.92
C LEU A 358 -8.46 -6.18 18.59
N GLN A 359 -8.65 -5.06 17.89
CA GLN A 359 -8.45 -3.72 18.41
C GLN A 359 -9.74 -2.93 18.23
N VAL A 360 -10.09 -2.15 19.25
CA VAL A 360 -11.21 -1.20 19.27
C VAL A 360 -10.68 0.20 18.97
N ARG A 361 -11.33 0.92 18.06
CA ARG A 361 -11.04 2.30 17.68
C ARG A 361 -12.34 3.12 17.59
N GLY A 362 -12.23 4.45 17.60
CA GLY A 362 -13.37 5.32 17.29
C GLY A 362 -13.80 5.26 15.83
N THR A 363 -14.90 5.95 15.52
CA THR A 363 -15.64 5.79 14.25
C THR A 363 -14.85 6.26 13.02
N ARG A 364 -13.89 7.18 13.20
CA ARG A 364 -13.06 7.72 12.09
C ARG A 364 -11.70 7.04 11.99
N GLY A 365 -11.49 5.93 12.69
CA GLY A 365 -10.26 5.16 12.67
C GLY A 365 -9.31 5.50 13.82
N GLU A 366 -8.00 5.41 13.55
CA GLU A 366 -6.96 5.58 14.58
C GLU A 366 -7.02 6.96 15.24
N HIS A 367 -6.86 6.99 16.56
CA HIS A 367 -6.86 8.23 17.36
C HIS A 367 -8.16 9.05 17.28
N SER A 368 -9.29 8.44 16.90
CA SER A 368 -10.60 9.08 16.93
C SER A 368 -11.47 8.57 18.07
N GLU A 369 -12.41 9.40 18.52
CA GLU A 369 -13.45 9.02 19.49
C GLU A 369 -14.60 8.26 18.80
N ALA A 370 -15.40 7.54 19.60
CA ALA A 370 -16.62 6.93 19.11
C ALA A 370 -17.72 7.99 18.91
N GLU A 371 -18.24 8.10 17.70
CA GLU A 371 -19.36 8.97 17.34
C GLU A 371 -20.66 8.16 17.36
N GLY A 372 -21.65 8.59 18.16
CA GLY A 372 -22.94 7.92 18.23
C GLY A 372 -22.90 6.47 18.77
N GLY A 373 -21.89 6.14 19.59
CA GLY A 373 -21.70 4.80 20.15
C GLY A 373 -21.26 3.76 19.13
N ILE A 374 -20.70 4.19 17.99
CA ILE A 374 -20.19 3.32 16.93
C ILE A 374 -18.68 3.14 17.12
N TYR A 375 -18.24 1.89 17.21
CA TYR A 375 -16.83 1.52 17.32
C TYR A 375 -16.35 0.87 16.02
N ASP A 376 -15.12 1.16 15.61
CA ASP A 376 -14.39 0.41 14.59
C ASP A 376 -13.60 -0.70 15.27
N ILE A 377 -14.06 -1.95 15.11
CA ILE A 377 -13.41 -3.13 15.67
C ILE A 377 -12.79 -3.94 14.54
N SER A 378 -11.50 -4.25 14.65
CA SER A 378 -10.72 -4.88 13.58
C SER A 378 -9.68 -5.87 14.07
N ASN A 379 -9.22 -6.80 13.23
CA ASN A 379 -8.06 -7.64 13.55
C ASN A 379 -6.82 -6.77 13.78
N LYS A 380 -6.13 -7.02 14.89
CA LYS A 380 -4.90 -6.30 15.25
C LYS A 380 -3.69 -6.87 14.51
N ARG A 381 -3.59 -8.21 14.44
CA ARG A 381 -2.46 -8.94 13.85
C ARG A 381 -2.56 -8.94 12.32
N ARG A 382 -1.40 -8.79 11.65
CA ARG A 382 -1.27 -8.92 10.18
C ARG A 382 -0.13 -9.83 9.74
N MET A 383 0.78 -10.16 10.66
CA MET A 383 1.94 -11.04 10.43
C MET A 383 1.89 -12.33 11.25
N GLY A 384 2.54 -13.38 10.75
CA GLY A 384 2.57 -14.71 11.38
C GLY A 384 1.25 -15.49 11.28
N LEU A 385 0.39 -15.12 10.34
CA LEU A 385 -0.89 -15.77 10.04
C LEU A 385 -1.26 -15.50 8.58
N THR A 386 -2.10 -16.35 7.99
CA THR A 386 -2.59 -16.18 6.60
C THR A 386 -3.71 -15.12 6.52
N GLU A 387 -4.06 -14.68 5.32
CA GLU A 387 -5.18 -13.77 5.07
C GLU A 387 -6.49 -14.34 5.61
N PHE A 388 -6.72 -15.64 5.39
CA PHE A 388 -7.87 -16.34 5.94
C PHE A 388 -7.92 -16.28 7.46
N GLN A 389 -6.80 -16.56 8.13
CA GLN A 389 -6.71 -16.53 9.59
C GLN A 389 -6.95 -15.12 10.15
N ALA A 390 -6.41 -14.08 9.49
CA ALA A 390 -6.63 -12.69 9.90
C ALA A 390 -8.12 -12.28 9.83
N VAL A 391 -8.83 -12.68 8.76
CA VAL A 391 -10.27 -12.44 8.65
C VAL A 391 -11.07 -13.29 9.63
N LYS A 392 -10.63 -14.53 9.88
CA LYS A 392 -11.25 -15.42 10.86
C LYS A 392 -11.18 -14.87 12.29
N GLU A 393 -10.05 -14.28 12.70
CA GLU A 393 -9.94 -13.62 14.01
C GLU A 393 -11.03 -12.55 14.17
N MET A 394 -11.24 -11.73 13.14
CA MET A 394 -12.31 -10.72 13.13
C MET A 394 -13.70 -11.36 13.19
N TYR A 395 -13.97 -12.35 12.34
CA TYR A 395 -15.26 -13.05 12.29
C TYR A 395 -15.64 -13.67 13.65
N ASP A 396 -14.73 -14.43 14.26
CA ASP A 396 -14.95 -15.10 15.53
C ASP A 396 -15.16 -14.08 16.66
N GLY A 397 -14.30 -13.05 16.72
CA GLY A 397 -14.36 -12.07 17.80
C GLY A 397 -15.60 -11.16 17.74
N ILE A 398 -16.01 -10.73 16.54
CA ILE A 398 -17.26 -9.97 16.39
C ILE A 398 -18.48 -10.81 16.74
N SER A 399 -18.50 -12.09 16.33
CA SER A 399 -19.58 -13.02 16.68
C SER A 399 -19.72 -13.17 18.20
N GLU A 400 -18.60 -13.30 18.93
CA GLU A 400 -18.64 -13.40 20.40
C GLU A 400 -19.04 -12.06 21.04
N ILE A 401 -18.55 -10.92 20.54
CA ILE A 401 -18.95 -9.59 21.02
C ILE A 401 -20.47 -9.39 20.92
N ILE A 402 -21.07 -9.74 19.78
CA ILE A 402 -22.53 -9.66 19.58
C ILE A 402 -23.27 -10.60 20.53
N LYS A 403 -22.78 -11.83 20.71
CA LYS A 403 -23.35 -12.79 21.64
C LYS A 403 -23.34 -12.27 23.09
N ILE A 404 -22.23 -11.66 23.52
CA ILE A 404 -22.13 -11.01 24.84
C ILE A 404 -23.12 -9.86 24.96
N GLU A 405 -23.16 -8.96 23.97
CA GLU A 405 -24.12 -7.84 23.93
C GLU A 405 -25.58 -8.30 24.05
N LYS A 406 -25.95 -9.41 23.41
CA LYS A 406 -27.30 -9.99 23.49
C LYS A 406 -27.64 -10.57 24.87
N SER A 407 -26.62 -10.98 25.64
CA SER A 407 -26.80 -11.61 26.96
C SER A 407 -26.79 -10.62 28.14
N LEU A 408 -26.30 -9.40 27.92
CA LEU A 408 -26.42 -8.27 28.84
C LEU A 408 -27.80 -7.63 28.70
#